data_AF-M6CUK3-F1
#
_entry.id   AF-M6CUK3-F1
#
_cell.length_a   1.000
_cell.length_b   1.000
_cell.length_c   1.000
_cell.angle_alpha   90.00
_cell.angle_beta   90.00
_cell.angle_gamma   90.00
#
_symmetry.space_group_name_H-M   'P 1'
#
loop_
_entity.id
_entity.type
_entity.pdbx_description
1 polymer ?
#
loop_
_entity_poly.entity_id
_entity_poly.type
_entity_poly.pdbx_seq_one_letter_code
_entity_poly.pdbx_strand_id
1 'polypeptide(L)'
;MSIFSDSDKKKGNPGFLDGQELGMIDIAGELHTSLGIENRLFNRFSREEMKDMFESAGIFRILHARGYHDYGIFLDGISDMDNRIYIKDPSGGILVHMRLKFSDFQFKKLDQSYKLVYIDWLLTQNLKMKNMKAKKKLYQGQEYPGLSLMNEITGFIRILAAKLGAYGAFNIPEYFHDAVLFHKSFQFVDPEKEGRFRAILQSFSRTNLRELSDQIHNEKIYEASAKELYVWKYGEMVSCINGYLESTLFDEEYYKKVEKIVSGTQYIRKI
;
A
#
# COMPACT_ATOMS: atom_id res chain seq x y z
N MET A 1 -13.59 -1.26 -21.72
CA MET A 1 -12.26 -0.76 -22.10
C MET A 1 -11.44 -0.64 -20.84
N SER A 2 -10.31 -1.35 -20.77
CA SER A 2 -9.50 -1.51 -19.56
C SER A 2 -8.71 -0.23 -19.28
N ILE A 3 -9.00 0.44 -18.16
CA ILE A 3 -8.33 1.68 -17.70
C ILE A 3 -7.10 1.35 -16.82
N PHE A 4 -6.81 0.06 -16.63
CA PHE A 4 -5.67 -0.42 -15.84
C PHE A 4 -4.56 -0.95 -16.76
N SER A 5 -3.89 -0.05 -17.47
CA SER A 5 -2.65 -0.35 -18.18
C SER A 5 -1.58 0.61 -17.67
N ASP A 6 -0.48 0.02 -17.20
CA ASP A 6 0.73 0.66 -16.67
C ASP A 6 0.68 1.08 -15.19
N SER A 7 0.44 0.08 -14.35
CA SER A 7 1.15 0.01 -13.08
C SER A 7 2.55 -0.57 -13.36
N ASP A 8 3.63 0.02 -12.82
CA ASP A 8 5.03 -0.47 -12.86
C ASP A 8 5.25 -1.85 -12.19
N LYS A 9 4.18 -2.62 -12.03
CA LYS A 9 4.05 -3.85 -11.29
C LYS A 9 4.32 -5.00 -12.25
N LYS A 10 5.59 -5.46 -12.17
CA LYS A 10 6.31 -6.48 -12.94
C LYS A 10 7.00 -6.01 -14.23
N LYS A 11 8.26 -5.61 -14.06
CA LYS A 11 9.37 -6.30 -14.74
C LYS A 11 10.38 -6.77 -13.70
N GLY A 12 10.82 -8.02 -13.82
CA GLY A 12 11.63 -8.71 -12.83
C GLY A 12 12.90 -7.96 -12.45
N ASN A 13 13.21 -7.98 -11.16
CA ASN A 13 14.53 -7.65 -10.61
C ASN A 13 15.54 -8.68 -11.17
N PRO A 14 16.68 -8.32 -11.79
CA PRO A 14 17.75 -7.55 -11.15
C PRO A 14 18.52 -6.60 -12.10
N GLY A 15 18.54 -5.30 -11.78
CA GLY A 15 19.33 -4.32 -12.53
C GLY A 15 18.70 -2.94 -12.47
N PHE A 16 18.64 -2.36 -11.27
CA PHE A 16 18.07 -1.02 -11.10
C PHE A 16 19.11 0.05 -11.43
N LEU A 17 19.23 0.36 -12.73
CA LEU A 17 19.48 1.67 -13.33
C LEU A 17 18.72 1.59 -14.67
N ASP A 18 17.80 2.49 -15.02
CA ASP A 18 18.12 3.88 -15.30
C ASP A 18 16.85 4.76 -15.33
N GLY A 19 16.96 5.98 -14.80
CA GLY A 19 15.99 7.06 -14.99
C GLY A 19 16.24 7.88 -16.26
N GLN A 20 17.17 7.46 -17.12
CA GLN A 20 17.54 8.10 -18.37
C GLN A 20 17.31 7.22 -19.61
N GLU A 21 16.14 6.61 -19.77
CA GLU A 21 15.72 6.15 -21.12
C GLU A 21 14.25 6.47 -21.36
N LEU A 22 13.97 7.77 -21.31
CA LEU A 22 13.03 8.51 -22.16
C LEU A 22 13.31 9.96 -21.79
N GLY A 23 13.80 10.76 -22.75
CA GLY A 23 14.18 12.15 -22.54
C GLY A 23 12.99 13.02 -22.10
N MET A 24 12.63 12.92 -20.83
CA MET A 24 11.90 13.94 -20.10
C MET A 24 12.95 14.70 -19.31
N ILE A 25 13.45 15.78 -19.91
CA ILE A 25 14.08 16.84 -19.12
C ILE A 25 13.03 17.24 -18.09
N ASP A 26 13.35 17.14 -16.80
CA ASP A 26 12.50 17.61 -15.70
C ASP A 26 12.53 19.14 -15.68
N ILE A 27 12.00 19.74 -16.75
CA ILE A 27 11.94 21.19 -16.92
C ILE A 27 11.13 21.79 -15.78
N ALA A 28 10.13 21.07 -15.26
CA ALA A 28 9.34 21.52 -14.12
C ALA A 28 10.19 21.56 -12.83
N GLY A 29 10.89 20.49 -12.47
CA GLY A 29 11.75 20.45 -11.29
C GLY A 29 12.93 21.43 -11.36
N GLU A 30 13.58 21.56 -12.52
CA GLU A 30 14.65 22.56 -12.74
C GLU A 30 14.11 23.99 -12.70
N LEU A 31 12.90 24.25 -13.23
CA LEU A 31 12.26 25.56 -13.18
C LEU A 31 11.76 25.90 -11.77
N HIS A 32 11.21 24.94 -11.02
CA HIS A 32 10.78 25.12 -9.63
C HIS A 32 11.96 25.40 -8.70
N THR A 33 13.07 24.69 -8.86
CA THR A 33 14.31 24.96 -8.11
C THR A 33 14.94 26.30 -8.48
N SER A 34 14.90 26.70 -9.76
CA SER A 34 15.40 28.00 -10.23
C SER A 34 14.52 29.19 -9.79
N LEU A 35 13.21 28.96 -9.57
CA LEU A 35 12.25 29.97 -9.12
C LEU A 35 12.03 29.98 -7.58
N GLY A 36 12.68 29.09 -6.84
CA GLY A 36 12.51 28.97 -5.38
C GLY A 36 11.11 28.54 -4.95
N ILE A 37 10.36 27.87 -5.83
CA ILE A 37 9.01 27.38 -5.53
C ILE A 37 9.14 26.11 -4.68
N GLU A 38 8.62 26.13 -3.46
CA GLU A 38 8.65 24.97 -2.57
C GLU A 38 7.81 23.82 -3.16
N ASN A 39 8.39 22.62 -3.23
CA ASN A 39 7.65 21.43 -3.63
C ASN A 39 6.52 21.12 -2.63
N ARG A 40 5.29 21.11 -3.12
CA ARG A 40 4.08 20.82 -2.33
C ARG A 40 3.45 19.51 -2.75
N LEU A 41 2.93 18.76 -1.79
CA LEU A 41 2.15 17.55 -2.08
C LEU A 41 0.76 17.95 -2.60
N PHE A 42 0.35 17.37 -3.73
CA PHE A 42 -0.90 17.69 -4.43
C PHE A 42 -1.06 19.18 -4.74
N ASN A 43 0.06 19.91 -4.94
CA ASN A 43 0.11 21.37 -5.06
C ASN A 43 -0.54 22.15 -3.89
N ARG A 44 -0.77 21.48 -2.75
CA ARG A 44 -1.56 21.98 -1.62
C ARG A 44 -0.76 22.04 -0.33
N PHE A 45 -0.14 20.92 0.04
CA PHE A 45 0.47 20.78 1.37
C PHE A 45 1.96 21.07 1.35
N SER A 46 2.41 21.96 2.22
CA SER A 46 3.84 22.25 2.42
C SER A 46 4.57 21.11 3.13
N ARG A 47 5.91 21.19 3.19
CA ARG A 47 6.71 20.23 3.96
C ARG A 47 6.39 20.26 5.45
N GLU A 48 6.03 21.43 5.98
CA GLU A 48 5.68 21.61 7.40
C GLU A 48 4.34 20.98 7.72
N GLU A 49 3.31 21.22 6.90
CA GLU A 49 2.01 20.55 7.07
C GLU A 49 2.14 19.02 6.96
N MET A 50 3.02 18.54 6.07
CA MET A 50 3.35 17.13 5.96
C MET A 50 4.01 16.58 7.22
N LYS A 51 4.91 17.34 7.86
CA LYS A 51 5.50 16.97 9.15
C LYS A 51 4.45 16.87 10.23
N ASP A 52 3.53 17.81 10.31
CA ASP A 52 2.45 17.80 11.31
C ASP A 52 1.54 16.59 11.15
N MET A 53 1.21 16.21 9.91
CA MET A 53 0.43 15.01 9.63
C MET A 53 1.20 13.73 9.99
N PHE A 54 2.50 13.67 9.73
CA PHE A 54 3.35 12.53 10.10
C PHE A 54 3.52 12.38 11.61
N GLU A 55 3.68 13.50 12.32
CA GLU A 55 3.73 13.52 13.79
C GLU A 55 2.40 13.05 14.37
N SER A 56 1.28 13.61 13.90
CA SER A 56 -0.07 13.22 14.32
C SER A 56 -0.36 11.74 14.08
N ALA A 57 0.15 11.19 12.97
CA ALA A 57 0.04 9.77 12.65
C ALA A 57 1.01 8.87 13.44
N GLY A 58 1.99 9.44 14.14
CA GLY A 58 2.97 8.71 14.95
C GLY A 58 4.15 8.12 14.17
N ILE A 59 4.38 8.53 12.92
CA ILE A 59 5.46 8.00 12.06
C ILE A 59 6.83 8.27 12.70
N PHE A 60 7.07 9.50 13.16
CA PHE A 60 8.35 9.92 13.74
C PHE A 60 8.66 9.16 15.04
N ARG A 61 7.66 8.90 15.87
CA ARG A 61 7.80 8.06 17.07
C ARG A 61 8.35 6.67 16.74
N ILE A 62 7.86 6.03 15.66
CA ILE A 62 8.34 4.71 15.25
C ILE A 62 9.75 4.80 14.66
N LEU A 63 10.05 5.81 13.84
CA LEU A 63 11.41 6.04 13.33
C LEU A 63 12.42 6.19 14.47
N HIS A 64 12.09 7.01 15.47
CA HIS A 64 12.90 7.22 16.67
C HIS A 64 13.10 5.91 17.46
N ALA A 65 12.04 5.13 17.66
CA ALA A 65 12.13 3.82 18.32
C ALA A 65 12.99 2.80 17.55
N ARG A 66 13.18 2.99 16.24
CA ARG A 66 14.11 2.20 15.40
C ARG A 66 15.51 2.83 15.31
N GLY A 67 15.76 3.89 16.08
CA GLY A 67 17.05 4.57 16.20
C GLY A 67 17.31 5.60 15.10
N TYR A 68 16.32 5.99 14.31
CA TYR A 68 16.45 7.09 13.35
C TYR A 68 16.08 8.41 14.04
N HIS A 69 17.09 9.20 14.38
CA HIS A 69 16.91 10.51 15.02
C HIS A 69 17.05 11.67 14.02
N ASP A 70 17.85 11.45 12.97
CA ASP A 70 18.05 12.40 11.88
C ASP A 70 17.48 11.82 10.59
N TYR A 71 16.60 12.56 9.93
CA TYR A 71 16.06 12.23 8.62
C TYR A 71 15.48 13.47 7.94
N GLY A 72 15.54 13.49 6.61
CA GLY A 72 14.94 14.52 5.77
C GLY A 72 13.62 14.05 5.17
N ILE A 73 12.67 14.98 5.03
CA ILE A 73 11.40 14.77 4.32
C ILE A 73 11.47 15.53 3.00
N PHE A 74 11.24 14.81 1.92
CA PHE A 74 11.29 15.34 0.56
C PHE A 74 9.95 15.09 -0.11
N LEU A 75 9.44 16.13 -0.75
CA LEU A 75 8.21 16.10 -1.53
C LEU A 75 8.58 16.32 -2.99
N ASP A 76 7.92 15.57 -3.84
CA ASP A 76 8.05 15.67 -5.29
C ASP A 76 6.63 15.53 -5.86
N GLY A 77 5.99 16.69 -6.02
CA GLY A 77 4.62 16.83 -6.51
C GLY A 77 4.64 17.24 -7.97
N ILE A 78 4.87 16.26 -8.85
CA ILE A 78 4.97 16.51 -10.30
C ILE A 78 3.57 16.86 -10.86
N SER A 79 2.54 16.17 -10.39
CA SER A 79 1.13 16.43 -10.73
C SER A 79 0.21 15.80 -9.68
N ASP A 80 -1.10 16.06 -9.72
CA ASP A 80 -2.08 15.36 -8.86
C ASP A 80 -2.11 13.82 -9.07
N MET A 81 -1.54 13.35 -10.17
CA MET A 81 -1.45 11.93 -10.55
C MET A 81 -0.11 11.29 -10.22
N ASP A 82 0.89 12.06 -9.80
CA ASP A 82 2.18 11.55 -9.31
C ASP A 82 2.72 12.44 -8.19
N ASN A 83 2.36 12.07 -6.96
CA ASN A 83 2.78 12.76 -5.74
C ASN A 83 3.65 11.84 -4.92
N ARG A 84 4.91 12.20 -4.76
CA ARG A 84 5.90 11.38 -4.09
C ARG A 84 6.33 11.99 -2.78
N ILE A 85 6.42 11.14 -1.78
CA ILE A 85 6.94 11.51 -0.47
C ILE A 85 8.08 10.57 -0.14
N TYR A 86 9.21 11.14 0.28
CA TYR A 86 10.36 10.40 0.76
C TYR A 86 10.72 10.82 2.17
N ILE A 87 11.03 9.83 3.01
CA ILE A 87 11.78 10.02 4.25
C ILE A 87 13.13 9.35 4.03
N LYS A 88 14.21 10.13 4.09
CA LYS A 88 15.58 9.64 3.85
C LYS A 88 16.45 9.86 5.08
N ASP A 89 17.37 8.94 5.35
CA ASP A 89 18.40 9.13 6.37
C ASP A 89 19.52 10.07 5.88
N PRO A 90 20.48 10.47 6.74
CA PRO A 90 21.56 11.38 6.36
C PRO A 90 22.49 10.83 5.26
N SER A 91 22.52 9.52 5.05
CA SER A 91 23.28 8.90 3.96
C SER A 91 22.56 8.96 2.60
N GLY A 92 21.31 9.45 2.57
CA GLY A 92 20.44 9.44 1.40
C GLY A 92 19.64 8.16 1.25
N GLY A 93 19.78 7.20 2.17
CA GLY A 93 19.03 5.95 2.16
C GLY A 93 17.53 6.17 2.39
N ILE A 94 16.68 5.53 1.58
CA ILE A 94 15.24 5.68 1.66
C ILE A 94 14.69 4.84 2.82
N LEU A 95 14.05 5.49 3.79
CA LEU A 95 13.37 4.83 4.91
C LEU A 95 11.90 4.60 4.58
N VAL A 96 11.26 5.60 3.97
CA VAL A 96 9.87 5.54 3.51
C VAL A 96 9.80 6.19 2.12
N HIS A 97 9.11 5.53 1.20
CA HIS A 97 8.71 6.13 -0.07
C HIS A 97 7.25 5.81 -0.34
N MET A 98 6.45 6.84 -0.61
CA MET A 98 5.05 6.75 -1.01
C MET A 98 4.84 7.42 -2.35
N ARG A 99 4.15 6.77 -3.29
CA ARG A 99 3.59 7.39 -4.50
C ARG A 99 2.08 7.39 -4.38
N LEU A 100 1.49 8.58 -4.36
CA LEU A 100 0.08 8.82 -4.15
C LEU A 100 -0.55 9.50 -5.37
N LYS A 101 -1.81 9.17 -5.63
CA LYS A 101 -2.64 9.86 -6.64
C LYS A 101 -3.94 10.33 -5.99
N PHE A 102 -4.53 11.39 -6.50
CA PHE A 102 -5.84 11.87 -6.07
C PHE A 102 -6.77 11.93 -7.28
N SER A 103 -7.77 11.05 -7.32
CA SER A 103 -8.59 10.88 -8.51
C SER A 103 -10.00 10.38 -8.18
N ASP A 104 -10.90 10.48 -9.16
CA ASP A 104 -12.26 9.98 -9.08
C ASP A 104 -12.28 8.47 -9.40
N PHE A 105 -12.84 7.67 -8.49
CA PHE A 105 -12.96 6.23 -8.64
C PHE A 105 -14.43 5.82 -8.73
N GLN A 106 -14.78 5.04 -9.74
CA GLN A 106 -16.13 4.50 -9.92
C GLN A 106 -16.19 3.04 -9.48
N PHE A 107 -17.06 2.75 -8.52
CA PHE A 107 -17.32 1.40 -8.05
C PHE A 107 -18.46 0.77 -8.85
N LYS A 108 -18.38 -0.54 -9.16
CA LYS A 108 -19.41 -1.23 -9.96
C LYS A 108 -20.83 -1.14 -9.37
N LYS A 109 -20.95 -1.03 -8.05
CA LYS A 109 -22.21 -0.94 -7.32
C LYS A 109 -22.79 0.49 -7.28
N LEU A 110 -22.04 1.48 -7.75
CA LEU A 110 -22.36 2.89 -7.61
C LEU A 110 -22.39 3.58 -8.98
N ASP A 111 -23.44 4.36 -9.21
CA ASP A 111 -23.63 5.08 -10.47
C ASP A 111 -22.80 6.37 -10.55
N GLN A 112 -22.11 6.74 -9.47
CA GLN A 112 -21.26 7.92 -9.40
C GLN A 112 -19.83 7.58 -8.96
N SER A 113 -18.89 8.44 -9.35
CA SER A 113 -17.49 8.36 -8.93
C SER A 113 -17.26 9.11 -7.62
N TYR A 114 -16.26 8.67 -6.86
CA TYR A 114 -15.87 9.27 -5.59
C TYR A 114 -14.39 9.61 -5.59
N LYS A 115 -14.03 10.80 -5.09
CA LYS A 115 -12.63 11.20 -4.94
C LYS A 115 -11.95 10.39 -3.84
N LEU A 116 -10.88 9.69 -4.19
CA LEU A 116 -10.09 8.87 -3.28
C LEU A 116 -8.59 9.17 -3.41
N VAL A 117 -7.85 8.94 -2.33
CA VAL A 117 -6.39 8.88 -2.37
C VAL A 117 -5.96 7.46 -2.75
N TYR A 118 -5.28 7.32 -3.89
CA TYR A 118 -4.72 6.05 -4.33
C TYR A 118 -3.29 5.89 -3.81
N ILE A 119 -3.04 4.80 -3.09
CA ILE A 119 -1.68 4.38 -2.71
C ILE A 119 -1.14 3.49 -3.82
N ASP A 120 -0.40 4.08 -4.76
CA ASP A 120 0.14 3.36 -5.91
C ASP A 120 1.42 2.60 -5.56
N TRP A 121 2.25 3.21 -4.71
CA TRP A 121 3.48 2.61 -4.21
C TRP A 121 3.68 2.92 -2.73
N LEU A 122 4.15 1.92 -1.97
CA LEU A 122 4.56 2.07 -0.58
C LEU A 122 5.79 1.21 -0.31
N LEU A 123 6.87 1.86 0.12
CA LEU A 123 8.09 1.23 0.57
C LEU A 123 8.39 1.67 2.00
N THR A 124 8.74 0.72 2.87
CA THR A 124 9.28 1.00 4.21
C THR A 124 10.50 0.12 4.45
N GLN A 125 11.62 0.70 4.86
CA GLN A 125 12.90 0.01 4.97
C GLN A 125 13.63 0.38 6.25
N ASN A 126 14.08 -0.64 6.99
CA ASN A 126 14.94 -0.49 8.14
C ASN A 126 16.39 -0.81 7.76
N LEU A 127 17.07 0.20 7.21
CA LEU A 127 18.46 0.13 6.75
C LEU A 127 19.45 -0.25 7.87
N LYS A 128 19.16 0.08 9.13
CA LYS A 128 20.00 -0.31 10.28
C LYS A 128 20.02 -1.81 10.54
N MET A 129 19.07 -2.56 9.99
CA MET A 129 19.01 -4.02 10.12
C MET A 129 19.76 -4.76 9.00
N LYS A 130 20.45 -4.05 8.09
CA LYS A 130 21.17 -4.63 6.93
C LYS A 130 22.10 -5.79 7.31
N ASN A 131 22.75 -5.70 8.47
CA ASN A 131 23.78 -6.64 8.92
C ASN A 131 23.30 -7.62 10.01
N MET A 132 22.03 -7.60 10.40
CA MET A 132 21.54 -8.61 11.34
C MET A 132 21.48 -9.96 10.63
N LYS A 133 22.37 -10.89 11.03
CA LYS A 133 22.45 -12.30 10.61
C LYS A 133 21.08 -12.80 10.12
N ALA A 134 20.91 -12.87 8.80
CA ALA A 134 19.63 -12.91 8.09
C ALA A 134 18.85 -14.23 8.24
N LYS A 135 18.50 -14.61 9.47
CA LYS A 135 17.62 -15.75 9.77
C LYS A 135 16.12 -15.41 9.69
N LYS A 136 15.74 -14.14 9.49
CA LYS A 136 14.35 -13.76 9.19
C LYS A 136 14.20 -13.57 7.69
N LYS A 137 13.62 -14.56 7.02
CA LYS A 137 13.33 -14.56 5.57
C LYS A 137 12.59 -13.27 5.18
N LEU A 138 13.13 -12.42 4.32
CA LEU A 138 12.42 -11.22 3.87
C LEU A 138 11.12 -11.59 3.15
N TYR A 139 10.15 -10.66 3.08
CA TYR A 139 9.00 -10.90 2.22
C TYR A 139 9.46 -10.81 0.76
N GLN A 140 8.73 -11.45 -0.15
CA GLN A 140 9.00 -11.29 -1.57
C GLN A 140 8.91 -9.81 -1.95
N GLY A 141 9.87 -9.31 -2.73
CA GLY A 141 9.99 -7.89 -3.08
C GLY A 141 10.68 -7.00 -2.03
N GLN A 142 11.05 -7.51 -0.86
CA GLN A 142 11.80 -6.72 0.14
C GLN A 142 13.31 -6.91 0.03
N GLU A 143 14.03 -5.79 -0.05
CA GLU A 143 15.49 -5.77 0.09
C GLU A 143 15.95 -5.63 1.55
N TYR A 144 15.13 -4.96 2.38
CA TYR A 144 15.38 -4.74 3.80
C TYR A 144 14.15 -5.11 4.63
N PRO A 145 14.32 -5.46 5.92
CA PRO A 145 13.19 -5.58 6.82
C PRO A 145 12.40 -4.27 6.88
N GLY A 146 11.07 -4.34 6.93
CA GLY A 146 10.22 -3.16 7.06
C GLY A 146 10.36 -2.46 8.43
N LEU A 147 10.00 -1.17 8.48
CA LEU A 147 9.99 -0.37 9.71
C LEU A 147 8.82 -0.70 10.65
N SER A 148 7.88 -1.53 10.20
CA SER A 148 6.62 -1.82 10.89
C SER A 148 5.73 -0.58 11.09
N LEU A 149 5.72 0.32 10.09
CA LEU A 149 5.00 1.59 10.08
C LEU A 149 3.55 1.50 9.57
N MET A 150 3.02 0.30 9.31
CA MET A 150 1.78 0.21 8.51
C MET A 150 0.59 0.91 9.17
N ASN A 151 0.45 0.81 10.49
CA ASN A 151 -0.65 1.46 11.20
C ASN A 151 -0.53 2.99 11.13
N GLU A 152 0.69 3.52 11.25
CA GLU A 152 0.99 4.94 11.17
C GLU A 152 0.80 5.45 9.73
N ILE A 153 1.17 4.66 8.73
CA ILE A 153 0.94 4.99 7.31
C ILE A 153 -0.56 5.04 7.00
N THR A 154 -1.36 4.06 7.44
CA THR A 154 -2.81 4.12 7.21
C THR A 154 -3.46 5.27 7.97
N GLY A 155 -2.98 5.58 9.19
CA GLY A 155 -3.38 6.77 9.94
C GLY A 155 -3.08 8.07 9.20
N PHE A 156 -1.85 8.23 8.69
CA PHE A 156 -1.44 9.37 7.87
C PHE A 156 -2.32 9.51 6.62
N ILE A 157 -2.54 8.43 5.88
CA ILE A 157 -3.35 8.46 4.65
C ILE A 157 -4.79 8.88 4.96
N ARG A 158 -5.35 8.47 6.11
CA ARG A 158 -6.70 8.90 6.53
C ARG A 158 -6.74 10.40 6.85
N ILE A 159 -5.73 10.93 7.54
CA ILE A 159 -5.62 12.38 7.82
C ILE A 159 -5.51 13.16 6.50
N LEU A 160 -4.65 12.71 5.58
CA LEU A 160 -4.44 13.32 4.28
C LEU A 160 -5.72 13.30 3.44
N ALA A 161 -6.39 12.16 3.35
CA ALA A 161 -7.63 12.00 2.61
C ALA A 161 -8.73 12.92 3.16
N ALA A 162 -8.87 13.04 4.49
CA ALA A 162 -9.80 13.99 5.10
C ALA A 162 -9.49 15.45 4.72
N LYS A 163 -8.21 15.85 4.79
CA LYS A 163 -7.77 17.21 4.40
C LYS A 163 -7.95 17.51 2.91
N LEU A 164 -7.89 16.49 2.05
CA LEU A 164 -8.17 16.61 0.61
C LEU A 164 -9.66 16.67 0.28
N GLY A 165 -10.55 16.41 1.25
CA GLY A 165 -11.99 16.22 1.00
C GLY A 165 -12.29 14.93 0.25
N ALA A 166 -11.42 13.93 0.36
CA ALA A 166 -11.62 12.61 -0.23
C ALA A 166 -12.60 11.78 0.61
N TYR A 167 -13.29 10.84 -0.04
CA TYR A 167 -14.21 9.91 0.62
C TYR A 167 -13.48 8.76 1.32
N GLY A 168 -12.19 8.61 1.06
CA GLY A 168 -11.35 7.55 1.59
C GLY A 168 -10.04 7.41 0.82
N ALA A 169 -9.43 6.25 0.98
CA ALA A 169 -8.24 5.85 0.24
C ALA A 169 -8.42 4.44 -0.31
N PHE A 170 -7.69 4.11 -1.38
CA PHE A 170 -7.67 2.77 -1.94
C PHE A 170 -6.26 2.34 -2.33
N ASN A 171 -6.05 1.04 -2.42
CA ASN A 171 -4.81 0.44 -2.90
C ASN A 171 -5.09 -0.90 -3.61
N ILE A 172 -4.08 -1.41 -4.32
CA ILE A 172 -4.11 -2.72 -4.96
C ILE A 172 -2.84 -3.47 -4.53
N PRO A 173 -2.90 -4.28 -3.45
CA PRO A 173 -1.75 -4.98 -2.91
C PRO A 173 -1.28 -6.11 -3.83
N GLU A 174 -0.04 -6.01 -4.30
CA GLU A 174 0.58 -6.98 -5.22
C GLU A 174 0.86 -8.32 -4.58
N TYR A 175 1.27 -8.31 -3.32
CA TYR A 175 1.57 -9.51 -2.58
C TYR A 175 0.54 -9.77 -1.49
N PHE A 176 0.37 -11.05 -1.14
CA PHE A 176 -0.53 -11.47 -0.06
C PHE A 176 -0.20 -10.78 1.27
N HIS A 177 1.08 -10.65 1.63
CA HIS A 177 1.46 -10.00 2.88
C HIS A 177 1.11 -8.51 2.91
N ASP A 178 1.16 -7.82 1.77
CA ASP A 178 0.72 -6.42 1.69
C ASP A 178 -0.78 -6.33 2.00
N ALA A 179 -1.58 -7.21 1.39
CA ALA A 179 -3.01 -7.26 1.66
C ALA A 179 -3.31 -7.47 3.15
N VAL A 180 -2.59 -8.40 3.82
CA VAL A 180 -2.74 -8.62 5.28
C VAL A 180 -2.36 -7.38 6.09
N LEU A 181 -1.31 -6.67 5.69
CA LEU A 181 -0.88 -5.46 6.37
C LEU A 181 -1.92 -4.33 6.22
N PHE A 182 -2.48 -4.14 5.02
CA PHE A 182 -3.54 -3.16 4.76
C PHE A 182 -4.90 -3.54 5.34
N HIS A 183 -5.20 -4.84 5.48
CA HIS A 183 -6.52 -5.36 5.90
C HIS A 183 -6.99 -4.86 7.27
N LYS A 184 -6.09 -4.37 8.11
CA LYS A 184 -6.45 -3.74 9.39
C LYS A 184 -7.30 -2.49 9.25
N SER A 185 -7.21 -1.79 8.11
CA SER A 185 -7.93 -0.53 7.88
C SER A 185 -8.59 -0.47 6.50
N PHE A 186 -8.30 -1.44 5.64
CA PHE A 186 -8.80 -1.52 4.28
C PHE A 186 -9.52 -2.85 4.10
N GLN A 187 -10.52 -2.85 3.23
CA GLN A 187 -11.31 -4.05 2.94
C GLN A 187 -11.44 -4.23 1.43
N PHE A 188 -11.38 -5.47 0.93
CA PHE A 188 -11.56 -5.71 -0.50
C PHE A 188 -12.98 -5.32 -0.93
N VAL A 189 -13.06 -4.59 -2.05
CA VAL A 189 -14.35 -4.14 -2.61
C VAL A 189 -15.17 -5.33 -3.12
N ASP A 190 -14.51 -6.32 -3.71
CA ASP A 190 -15.16 -7.54 -4.14
C ASP A 190 -15.38 -8.50 -2.95
N PRO A 191 -16.63 -8.83 -2.58
CA PRO A 191 -16.92 -9.74 -1.48
C PRO A 191 -16.40 -11.16 -1.73
N GLU A 192 -16.26 -11.60 -2.99
CA GLU A 192 -15.67 -12.92 -3.25
C GLU A 192 -14.17 -12.94 -2.91
N LYS A 193 -13.45 -11.92 -3.36
CA LYS A 193 -12.03 -11.74 -3.01
C LYS A 193 -11.83 -11.59 -1.51
N GLU A 194 -12.64 -10.79 -0.82
CA GLU A 194 -12.60 -10.63 0.64
C GLU A 194 -12.87 -11.97 1.35
N GLY A 195 -13.91 -12.70 0.95
CA GLY A 195 -14.28 -13.98 1.55
C GLY A 195 -13.17 -15.02 1.43
N ARG A 196 -12.61 -15.20 0.22
CA ARG A 196 -11.49 -16.12 -0.01
C ARG A 196 -10.24 -15.69 0.76
N PHE A 197 -9.95 -14.40 0.82
CA PHE A 197 -8.83 -13.86 1.59
C PHE A 197 -8.97 -14.18 3.09
N ARG A 198 -10.14 -13.91 3.68
CA ARG A 198 -10.44 -14.24 5.09
C ARG A 198 -10.41 -15.74 5.36
N ALA A 199 -10.91 -16.57 4.44
CA ALA A 199 -10.85 -18.03 4.54
C ALA A 199 -9.41 -18.57 4.62
N ILE A 200 -8.47 -17.96 3.87
CA ILE A 200 -7.04 -18.29 3.99
C ILE A 200 -6.49 -17.93 5.36
N LEU A 201 -6.78 -16.72 5.83
CA LEU A 201 -6.33 -16.28 7.15
C LEU A 201 -6.89 -17.18 8.26
N GLN A 202 -8.14 -17.61 8.14
CA GLN A 202 -8.76 -18.54 9.08
C GLN A 202 -8.07 -19.92 9.04
N SER A 203 -7.90 -20.48 7.84
CA SER A 203 -7.27 -21.79 7.61
C SER A 203 -5.83 -21.85 8.16
N PHE A 204 -5.12 -20.73 8.15
CA PHE A 204 -3.73 -20.62 8.57
C PHE A 204 -3.53 -19.68 9.77
N SER A 205 -4.52 -19.53 10.64
CA SER A 205 -4.52 -18.60 11.79
C SER A 205 -3.33 -18.76 12.75
N ARG A 206 -2.72 -19.96 12.80
CA ARG A 206 -1.53 -20.26 13.62
C ARG A 206 -0.21 -20.20 12.84
N THR A 207 -0.24 -19.87 11.56
CA THR A 207 0.95 -19.78 10.70
C THR A 207 1.47 -18.35 10.68
N ASN A 208 2.77 -18.19 10.82
CA ASN A 208 3.41 -16.88 10.68
C ASN A 208 3.15 -16.30 9.28
N LEU A 209 2.75 -15.04 9.18
CA LEU A 209 2.43 -14.36 7.91
C LEU A 209 3.54 -14.49 6.86
N ARG A 210 4.80 -14.43 7.30
CA ARG A 210 5.98 -14.55 6.45
C ARG A 210 6.13 -15.93 5.84
N GLU A 211 5.83 -16.97 6.61
CA GLU A 211 5.81 -18.34 6.13
C GLU A 211 4.64 -18.57 5.17
N LEU A 212 3.44 -18.10 5.53
CA LEU A 212 2.24 -18.26 4.70
C LEU A 212 2.39 -17.53 3.36
N SER A 213 2.87 -16.27 3.37
CA SER A 213 3.09 -15.51 2.13
C SER A 213 4.11 -16.20 1.22
N ASP A 214 5.14 -16.83 1.78
CA ASP A 214 6.11 -17.61 1.02
C ASP A 214 5.50 -18.90 0.47
N GLN A 215 4.67 -19.61 1.25
CA GLN A 215 3.97 -20.80 0.80
C GLN A 215 2.99 -20.49 -0.34
N ILE A 216 2.27 -19.37 -0.27
CA ILE A 216 1.39 -18.90 -1.36
C ILE A 216 2.22 -18.55 -2.60
N HIS A 217 3.33 -17.85 -2.44
CA HIS A 217 4.19 -17.48 -3.58
C HIS A 217 4.80 -18.71 -4.28
N ASN A 218 5.15 -19.74 -3.52
CA ASN A 218 5.69 -20.99 -4.05
C ASN A 218 4.60 -22.03 -4.38
N GLU A 219 3.34 -21.62 -4.55
CA GLU A 219 2.24 -22.47 -5.01
C GLU A 219 2.01 -23.73 -4.16
N LYS A 220 2.12 -23.58 -2.83
CA LYS A 220 2.00 -24.69 -1.86
C LYS A 220 0.64 -24.78 -1.19
N ILE A 221 -0.33 -23.94 -1.54
CA ILE A 221 -1.63 -23.84 -0.89
C ILE A 221 -2.74 -24.23 -1.87
N TYR A 222 -3.68 -25.05 -1.43
CA TYR A 222 -4.81 -25.53 -2.24
C TYR A 222 -6.14 -25.30 -1.53
N GLU A 223 -7.20 -25.07 -2.29
CA GLU A 223 -8.58 -25.13 -1.80
C GLU A 223 -8.99 -26.62 -1.65
N ALA A 224 -9.38 -27.01 -0.43
CA ALA A 224 -9.53 -28.42 -0.07
C ALA A 224 -10.65 -29.14 -0.85
N SER A 225 -11.80 -28.48 -1.02
CA SER A 225 -12.97 -29.02 -1.71
C SER A 225 -12.76 -29.10 -3.22
N ALA A 226 -12.27 -28.02 -3.83
CA ALA A 226 -12.05 -27.92 -5.27
C ALA A 226 -10.78 -28.65 -5.74
N LYS A 227 -9.84 -28.94 -4.82
CA LYS A 227 -8.47 -29.42 -5.13
C LYS A 227 -7.73 -28.48 -6.09
N GLU A 228 -8.09 -27.21 -6.09
CA GLU A 228 -7.49 -26.20 -6.95
C GLU A 228 -6.33 -25.49 -6.24
N LEU A 229 -5.29 -25.18 -7.01
CA LEU A 229 -4.16 -24.41 -6.51
C LEU A 229 -4.62 -22.99 -6.18
N TYR A 230 -4.31 -22.52 -4.97
CA TYR A 230 -4.49 -21.13 -4.61
C TYR A 230 -3.34 -20.29 -5.16
N VAL A 231 -3.66 -19.38 -6.07
CA VAL A 231 -2.75 -18.36 -6.58
C VAL A 231 -3.22 -16.99 -6.12
N TRP A 232 -2.30 -16.19 -5.56
CA TRP A 232 -2.61 -14.82 -5.18
C TRP A 232 -2.96 -13.98 -6.43
N LYS A 233 -4.21 -13.52 -6.48
CA LYS A 233 -4.66 -12.47 -7.40
C LYS A 233 -4.90 -11.20 -6.60
N TYR A 234 -4.26 -10.10 -6.96
CA TYR A 234 -4.50 -8.81 -6.33
C TYR A 234 -5.93 -8.32 -6.61
N GLY A 235 -6.39 -7.37 -5.81
CA GLY A 235 -7.72 -6.76 -5.94
C GLY A 235 -7.77 -5.43 -5.21
N GLU A 236 -8.79 -4.62 -5.49
CA GLU A 236 -8.95 -3.30 -4.91
C GLU A 236 -9.37 -3.41 -3.45
N MET A 237 -8.61 -2.76 -2.56
CA MET A 237 -9.02 -2.56 -1.17
C MET A 237 -9.26 -1.08 -0.91
N VAL A 238 -10.26 -0.78 -0.09
CA VAL A 238 -10.68 0.58 0.25
C VAL A 238 -10.73 0.77 1.76
N SER A 239 -10.25 1.93 2.21
CA SER A 239 -10.49 2.49 3.54
C SER A 239 -11.43 3.68 3.38
N CYS A 240 -12.69 3.54 3.80
CA CYS A 240 -13.64 4.64 3.79
C CYS A 240 -13.41 5.59 4.98
N ILE A 241 -13.61 6.88 4.74
CA ILE A 241 -13.73 7.92 5.76
C ILE A 241 -15.17 8.41 5.82
N ASN A 242 -15.85 8.42 4.67
CA ASN A 242 -17.25 8.77 4.55
C ASN A 242 -18.14 7.56 4.85
N GLY A 243 -19.04 7.69 5.84
CA GLY A 243 -19.93 6.61 6.28
C GLY A 243 -21.00 6.21 5.24
N TYR A 244 -21.41 7.12 4.36
CA TYR A 244 -22.33 6.78 3.25
C TYR A 244 -21.64 5.84 2.24
N LEU A 245 -20.43 6.19 1.80
CA LEU A 245 -19.65 5.32 0.91
C LEU A 245 -19.39 3.95 1.56
N GLU A 246 -19.00 3.94 2.84
CA GLU A 246 -18.76 2.72 3.60
C GLU A 246 -20.00 1.81 3.67
N SER A 247 -21.12 2.35 4.13
CA SER A 247 -22.38 1.59 4.26
C SER A 247 -22.95 1.11 2.93
N THR A 248 -22.64 1.78 1.82
CA THR A 248 -23.10 1.36 0.49
C THR A 248 -22.22 0.26 -0.11
N LEU A 249 -20.88 0.36 0.07
CA LEU A 249 -19.94 -0.66 -0.42
C LEU A 249 -19.99 -1.94 0.43
N PHE A 250 -20.05 -1.79 1.75
CA PHE A 250 -19.99 -2.88 2.72
C PHE A 250 -21.32 -3.02 3.44
N ASP A 251 -22.37 -3.33 2.69
CA ASP A 251 -23.70 -3.55 3.21
C ASP A 251 -23.93 -4.99 3.70
N GLU A 252 -25.16 -5.28 4.13
CA GLU A 252 -25.53 -6.60 4.62
C GLU A 252 -25.35 -7.70 3.55
N GLU A 253 -25.66 -7.42 2.29
CA GLU A 253 -25.47 -8.38 1.19
C GLU A 253 -23.99 -8.72 1.00
N TYR A 254 -23.13 -7.70 1.00
CA TYR A 254 -21.68 -7.87 0.96
C TYR A 254 -21.22 -8.82 2.07
N TYR A 255 -21.60 -8.55 3.33
CA TYR A 255 -21.11 -9.34 4.46
C TYR A 255 -21.68 -10.76 4.48
N LYS A 256 -22.95 -10.96 4.09
CA LYS A 256 -23.54 -12.29 3.90
C LYS A 256 -22.77 -13.12 2.88
N LYS A 257 -22.37 -12.52 1.75
CA LYS A 257 -21.58 -13.22 0.73
C LYS A 257 -20.18 -13.56 1.24
N VAL A 258 -19.52 -12.65 1.95
CA VAL A 258 -18.21 -12.90 2.59
C VAL A 258 -18.31 -14.06 3.58
N GLU A 259 -19.27 -14.04 4.49
CA GLU A 259 -19.44 -15.08 5.51
C GLU A 259 -19.74 -16.45 4.92
N LYS A 260 -20.60 -16.51 3.89
CA LYS A 260 -20.88 -17.75 3.15
C LYS A 260 -19.62 -18.36 2.54
N ILE A 261 -18.73 -17.53 1.99
CA ILE A 261 -17.48 -17.99 1.39
C ILE A 261 -16.49 -18.42 2.49
N VAL A 262 -16.36 -17.63 3.55
CA VAL A 262 -15.45 -17.95 4.67
C VAL A 262 -15.81 -19.29 5.30
N SER A 263 -17.10 -19.53 5.56
CA SER A 263 -17.59 -20.79 6.14
C SER A 263 -17.52 -21.99 5.19
N GLY A 264 -17.63 -21.75 3.87
CA GLY A 264 -17.64 -22.79 2.85
C GLY A 264 -16.28 -23.15 2.26
N THR A 265 -15.23 -22.37 2.53
CA THR A 265 -13.91 -22.54 1.93
C THR A 265 -12.84 -22.84 2.97
N GLN A 266 -12.10 -23.92 2.75
CA GLN A 266 -10.95 -24.29 3.58
C GLN A 266 -9.70 -24.46 2.69
N TYR A 267 -8.57 -23.95 3.16
CA TYR A 267 -7.29 -24.09 2.49
C TYR A 267 -6.34 -25.02 3.24
N ILE A 268 -5.58 -25.80 2.48
CA ILE A 268 -4.62 -26.79 3.00
C ILE A 268 -3.26 -26.65 2.30
N ARG A 269 -2.20 -27.16 2.94
CA ARG A 269 -0.88 -27.27 2.32
C ARG A 269 -0.86 -28.46 1.36
N LYS A 270 -0.13 -28.33 0.25
CA LYS A 270 0.29 -29.45 -0.58
C LYS A 270 1.12 -30.41 0.28
N ILE A 271 0.69 -31.66 0.37
CA ILE A 271 1.45 -32.75 0.99
C ILE A 271 2.51 -33.22 -0.01
#